data_AF-A0A841ABH3-F1
#
_entry.id   AF-A0A841ABH3-F1
#
_cell.length_a   1.000
_cell.length_b   1.000
_cell.length_c   1.000
_cell.angle_alpha   90.00
_cell.angle_beta   90.00
_cell.angle_gamma   90.00
#
_symmetry.space_group_name_H-M   'P 1'
#
loop_
_entity.id
_entity.type
_entity.pdbx_description
1 polymer ?
#
loop_
_entity_poly.entity_id
_entity_poly.type
_entity_poly.pdbx_seq_one_letter_code
_entity_poly.pdbx_strand_id
1 'polypeptide(L)'
;MSPAPILVPPLAEPAADATEALHDAIAERPRWAIPCRAAADPAPWTSDDEEDAAWAAAECAACPVLDLCEAFGIATRADGVVLAGRRWAKHTAGNLRTRGSTTSPATAAGANERENAS
;
A
#
# COMPACT_ATOMS: atom_id res chain seq x y z
N MET A 1 -7.17 37.92 8.51
CA MET A 1 -7.50 36.65 9.17
C MET A 1 -6.70 35.56 8.47
N SER A 2 -5.64 35.05 9.09
CA SER A 2 -4.89 33.91 8.54
C SER A 2 -5.68 32.62 8.77
N PRO A 3 -5.80 31.71 7.80
CA PRO A 3 -6.43 30.42 8.02
C PRO A 3 -5.64 29.66 9.10
N ALA A 4 -6.35 29.03 10.02
CA ALA A 4 -5.74 28.13 11.00
C ALA A 4 -4.99 27.01 10.25
N PRO A 5 -3.78 26.64 10.69
CA PRO A 5 -3.05 25.55 10.06
C PRO A 5 -3.88 24.26 10.17
N ILE A 6 -4.05 23.58 9.04
CA ILE A 6 -4.65 22.24 9.02
C ILE A 6 -3.63 21.32 9.69
N LEU A 7 -3.94 20.90 10.92
CA LEU A 7 -3.19 19.86 11.62
C LEU A 7 -3.47 18.53 10.92
N VAL A 8 -2.61 18.17 9.97
CA VAL A 8 -2.58 16.82 9.40
C VAL A 8 -2.07 15.90 10.51
N PRO A 9 -2.86 14.92 10.97
CA PRO A 9 -2.38 13.99 11.99
C PRO A 9 -1.13 13.25 11.47
N PRO A 10 -0.12 13.02 12.32
CA PRO A 10 1.07 12.29 11.91
C PRO A 10 0.67 10.89 11.43
N LEU A 11 1.37 10.42 10.39
CA LEU A 11 1.26 9.04 9.95
C LEU A 11 1.62 8.12 11.12
N ALA A 12 0.99 6.94 11.20
CA ALA A 12 1.44 5.91 12.12
C ALA A 12 2.93 5.61 11.85
N GLU A 13 3.73 5.34 12.89
CA GLU A 13 5.20 5.18 12.78
C GLU A 13 5.63 4.27 11.60
N PRO A 14 5.02 3.09 11.37
CA PRO A 14 5.39 2.24 10.22
C PRO A 14 5.21 2.90 8.85
N ALA A 15 4.24 3.81 8.72
CA ALA A 15 3.99 4.56 7.49
C ALA A 15 4.96 5.75 7.32
N ALA A 16 5.43 6.34 8.42
CA ALA A 16 6.46 7.38 8.36
C ALA A 16 7.80 6.80 7.87
N ASP A 17 8.24 5.70 8.49
CA ASP A 17 9.51 5.02 8.13
C ASP A 17 9.50 4.56 6.66
N ALA A 18 8.40 3.95 6.22
CA ALA A 18 8.27 3.49 4.84
C ALA A 18 8.23 4.66 3.83
N THR A 19 7.68 5.81 4.22
CA THR A 19 7.66 7.02 3.40
C THR A 19 9.06 7.62 3.26
N GLU A 20 9.80 7.72 4.37
CA GLU A 20 11.17 8.23 4.39
C GLU A 20 12.10 7.34 3.55
N ALA A 21 12.07 6.03 3.79
CA ALA A 21 12.89 5.07 3.04
C ALA A 21 12.62 5.10 1.52
N LEU A 22 11.34 5.20 1.11
CA LEU A 22 10.99 5.33 -0.30
C LEU A 22 11.46 6.66 -0.89
N HIS A 23 11.28 7.76 -0.14
CA HIS A 23 11.67 9.09 -0.59
C HIS A 23 13.19 9.18 -0.83
N ASP A 24 14.00 8.67 0.10
CA ASP A 24 15.45 8.67 0.00
C ASP A 24 15.93 7.81 -1.17
N ALA A 25 15.39 6.60 -1.32
CA ALA A 25 15.74 5.73 -2.43
C ALA A 25 15.36 6.34 -3.80
N ILE A 26 14.27 7.12 -3.87
CA ILE A 26 13.90 7.87 -5.08
C ILE A 26 14.87 9.04 -5.32
N ALA A 27 15.32 9.73 -4.27
CA ALA A 27 16.22 10.88 -4.35
C ALA A 27 17.63 10.48 -4.84
N GLU A 28 18.11 9.30 -4.46
CA GLU A 28 19.40 8.75 -4.89
C GLU A 28 19.44 8.28 -6.35
N ARG A 29 18.30 8.24 -7.04
CA ARG A 29 18.19 7.76 -8.41
C ARG A 29 17.99 8.92 -9.39
N PRO A 30 18.62 8.86 -10.57
CA PRO A 30 18.35 9.84 -11.60
C PRO A 30 16.89 9.73 -12.05
N ARG A 31 16.30 10.86 -12.46
CA ARG A 31 14.86 10.95 -12.80
C ARG A 31 14.42 9.91 -13.84
N TRP A 32 15.27 9.59 -14.81
CA TRP A 32 14.98 8.62 -15.87
C TRP A 32 14.94 7.16 -15.40
N ALA A 33 15.48 6.84 -14.22
CA ALA A 33 15.47 5.49 -13.68
C ALA A 33 14.18 5.14 -12.94
N ILE A 34 13.33 6.14 -12.66
CA ILE A 34 12.06 5.98 -11.93
C ILE A 34 10.92 6.28 -12.92
N PRO A 35 10.22 5.27 -13.47
CA PRO A 35 9.24 5.46 -14.54
C PRO A 35 8.18 6.52 -14.24
N CYS A 36 7.62 6.52 -13.02
CA CYS A 36 6.61 7.51 -12.62
C CYS A 36 7.14 8.95 -12.49
N ARG A 37 8.46 9.14 -12.34
CA ARG A 37 9.08 10.47 -12.41
C ARG A 37 9.53 10.82 -13.82
N ALA A 38 9.95 9.83 -14.60
CA ALA A 38 10.38 10.00 -15.98
C ALA A 38 9.20 10.35 -16.91
N ALA A 39 8.00 9.85 -16.60
CA ALA A 39 6.78 10.11 -17.35
C ALA A 39 6.48 11.61 -17.48
N ALA A 40 6.10 12.02 -18.69
CA ALA A 40 5.65 13.39 -18.97
C ALA A 40 4.23 13.63 -18.40
N ASP A 41 3.41 12.58 -18.41
CA ASP A 41 2.06 12.59 -17.86
C ASP A 41 1.98 11.67 -16.63
N PRO A 42 1.66 12.21 -15.43
CA PRO A 42 1.44 11.41 -14.25
C PRO A 42 0.06 10.73 -14.21
N ALA A 43 -0.90 11.15 -15.05
CA ALA A 43 -2.29 10.69 -14.98
C ALA A 43 -2.45 9.15 -14.99
N PRO A 44 -1.71 8.37 -15.81
CA PRO A 44 -1.86 6.91 -15.83
C PRO A 44 -1.59 6.22 -14.49
N TRP A 45 -0.73 6.81 -13.64
CA TRP A 45 -0.34 6.24 -12.35
C TRP A 45 -1.44 6.32 -11.28
N THR A 46 -2.43 7.19 -11.50
CA THR A 46 -3.60 7.38 -10.64
C THR A 46 -4.92 7.20 -11.40
N SER A 47 -4.85 6.70 -12.64
CA SER A 47 -6.02 6.59 -13.51
C SER A 47 -6.96 5.50 -13.01
N ASP A 48 -8.25 5.74 -13.20
CA ASP A 48 -9.26 4.73 -12.96
C ASP A 48 -9.44 3.77 -14.13
N ASP A 49 -8.99 4.19 -15.31
CA ASP A 49 -9.01 3.39 -16.53
C ASP A 49 -8.11 2.14 -16.39
N GLU A 50 -8.59 1.00 -16.86
CA GLU A 50 -7.86 -0.26 -16.74
C GLU A 50 -6.67 -0.35 -17.69
N GLU A 51 -6.76 0.24 -18.88
CA GLU A 51 -5.66 0.25 -19.86
C GLU A 51 -4.52 1.15 -19.37
N ASP A 52 -4.84 2.35 -18.88
CA ASP A 52 -3.86 3.26 -18.28
C ASP A 52 -3.14 2.61 -17.09
N ALA A 53 -3.90 1.98 -16.19
CA ALA A 53 -3.34 1.35 -15.01
C ALA A 53 -2.49 0.12 -15.35
N ALA A 54 -2.89 -0.66 -16.36
CA ALA A 54 -2.12 -1.80 -16.85
C ALA A 54 -0.80 -1.35 -17.50
N TRP A 55 -0.85 -0.29 -18.31
CA TRP A 55 0.35 0.32 -18.87
C TRP A 55 1.30 0.82 -17.79
N ALA A 56 0.80 1.60 -16.82
CA ALA A 56 1.62 2.11 -15.72
C ALA A 56 2.22 0.98 -14.87
N ALA A 57 1.47 -0.10 -14.64
CA ALA A 57 1.95 -1.27 -13.92
C ALA A 57 3.11 -1.97 -14.66
N ALA A 58 2.98 -2.13 -15.99
CA ALA A 58 4.03 -2.71 -16.83
C ALA A 58 5.31 -1.88 -16.82
N GLU A 59 5.20 -0.56 -16.96
CA GLU A 59 6.35 0.36 -16.87
C GLU A 59 7.02 0.29 -15.49
N CYS A 60 6.22 0.18 -14.43
CA CYS A 60 6.72 0.13 -13.06
C CYS A 60 7.48 -1.16 -12.72
N ALA A 61 7.22 -2.27 -13.42
CA ALA A 61 7.78 -3.59 -13.10
C ALA A 61 9.32 -3.64 -13.13
N ALA A 62 9.97 -2.72 -13.85
CA ALA A 62 11.43 -2.59 -13.91
C ALA A 62 12.01 -1.53 -12.95
N CYS A 63 11.19 -0.91 -12.11
CA CYS A 63 11.61 0.18 -11.23
C CYS A 63 12.61 -0.31 -10.16
N PRO A 64 13.76 0.36 -9.97
CA PRO A 64 14.80 -0.09 -9.02
C PRO A 64 14.43 0.08 -7.54
N VAL A 65 13.28 0.69 -7.23
CA VAL A 65 12.78 0.91 -5.86
C VAL A 65 11.47 0.16 -5.60
N LEU A 66 11.21 -0.92 -6.35
CA LEU A 66 9.95 -1.65 -6.33
C LEU A 66 9.58 -2.16 -4.92
N ASP A 67 10.53 -2.76 -4.21
CA ASP A 67 10.31 -3.32 -2.86
C ASP A 67 9.95 -2.24 -1.83
N LEU A 68 10.62 -1.09 -1.89
CA LEU A 68 10.33 0.04 -1.01
C LEU A 68 8.98 0.68 -1.34
N CYS A 69 8.64 0.75 -2.63
CA CYS A 69 7.34 1.23 -3.11
C CYS A 69 6.20 0.31 -2.63
N GLU A 70 6.45 -1.01 -2.59
CA GLU A 70 5.50 -1.98 -2.03
C GLU A 70 5.35 -1.79 -0.53
N ALA A 71 6.46 -1.70 0.22
CA ALA A 71 6.43 -1.49 1.66
C ALA A 71 5.65 -0.21 2.04
N PHE A 72 5.87 0.88 1.28
CA PHE A 72 5.10 2.11 1.40
C PHE A 72 3.61 1.88 1.17
N GLY A 73 3.23 1.21 0.08
CA GLY A 73 1.83 0.92 -0.22
C GLY A 73 1.14 0.14 0.91
N ILE A 74 1.84 -0.84 1.50
CA ILE A 74 1.32 -1.66 2.61
C ILE A 74 1.12 -0.80 3.85
N ALA A 75 2.15 -0.03 4.23
CA ALA A 75 2.16 0.76 5.45
C ALA A 75 1.14 1.91 5.42
N THR A 76 0.99 2.56 4.26
CA THR A 76 0.04 3.68 4.07
C THR A 76 -1.37 3.24 3.71
N ARG A 77 -1.56 1.96 3.37
CA ARG A 77 -2.81 1.43 2.79
C ARG A 77 -3.19 2.23 1.54
N ALA A 78 -2.23 2.40 0.64
CA ALA A 78 -2.41 3.13 -0.59
C ALA A 78 -3.61 2.60 -1.37
N ASP A 79 -4.38 3.50 -1.97
CA ASP A 79 -5.68 3.17 -2.52
C ASP A 79 -5.89 3.75 -3.91
N GLY A 80 -6.36 2.93 -4.85
CA GLY A 80 -6.72 3.38 -6.20
C GLY A 80 -5.57 3.92 -7.05
N VAL A 81 -4.33 3.52 -6.76
CA VAL A 81 -3.11 3.98 -7.45
C VAL A 81 -2.28 2.80 -7.93
N VAL A 82 -1.38 3.05 -8.89
CA VAL A 82 -0.38 2.08 -9.33
C VAL A 82 0.90 2.26 -8.52
N LEU A 83 1.28 1.22 -7.78
CA LEU A 83 2.51 1.15 -7.00
C LEU A 83 3.11 -0.24 -7.11
N ALA A 84 4.44 -0.33 -7.10
CA ALA A 84 5.18 -1.59 -7.13
C ALA A 84 4.73 -2.58 -8.23
N GLY A 85 4.55 -2.09 -9.46
CA GLY A 85 4.20 -2.96 -10.60
C GLY A 85 2.75 -3.44 -10.61
N ARG A 86 1.85 -2.89 -9.78
CA ARG A 86 0.45 -3.32 -9.71
C ARG A 86 -0.51 -2.19 -9.34
N ARG A 87 -1.77 -2.33 -9.73
CA ARG A 87 -2.86 -1.47 -9.26
C ARG A 87 -3.31 -1.89 -7.87
N TRP A 88 -3.37 -0.94 -6.95
CA TRP A 88 -3.88 -1.15 -5.60
C TRP A 88 -5.39 -1.02 -5.58
N ALA A 89 -6.06 -2.03 -5.04
CA ALA A 89 -7.51 -2.14 -5.10
C ALA A 89 -8.19 -1.03 -4.31
N LYS A 90 -9.15 -0.35 -4.95
CA LYS A 90 -9.97 0.68 -4.30
C LYS A 90 -10.66 0.14 -3.04
N HIS A 91 -10.47 0.79 -1.91
CA HIS A 91 -11.20 0.57 -0.67
C HIS A 91 -12.62 1.12 -0.84
N THR A 92 -13.45 0.40 -1.58
CA THR A 92 -14.89 0.65 -1.61
C THR A 92 -15.54 0.10 -0.34
N ALA A 93 -16.63 0.72 0.12
CA ALA A 93 -17.38 0.25 1.30
C ALA A 93 -17.83 -1.23 1.21
N GLY A 94 -17.87 -1.81 0.01
CA GLY A 94 -18.11 -3.24 -0.22
C GLY A 94 -16.94 -4.14 0.22
N ASN A 95 -15.69 -3.72 0.01
CA ASN A 95 -14.48 -4.52 0.31
C ASN A 95 -14.16 -4.61 1.81
N LEU A 96 -14.68 -3.68 2.62
CA LEU A 96 -14.55 -3.70 4.09
C LEU A 96 -15.38 -4.81 4.75
N ARG A 97 -16.53 -5.19 4.15
CA ARG A 97 -17.40 -6.24 4.70
C ARG A 97 -16.82 -7.64 4.54
N THR A 98 -16.02 -7.87 3.50
CA THR A 98 -15.46 -9.20 3.19
C THR A 98 -14.25 -9.56 4.08
N ARG A 99 -13.53 -8.57 4.62
CA ARG A 99 -12.41 -8.81 5.57
C ARG A 99 -12.83 -8.93 7.04
N GLY A 100 -14.10 -8.63 7.37
CA GLY A 100 -14.60 -8.66 8.74
C GLY A 100 -15.03 -10.04 9.27
N SER A 101 -15.03 -11.10 8.44
CA SER A 101 -15.73 -12.35 8.79
C SER A 101 -14.88 -13.60 9.05
N THR A 102 -13.54 -13.58 8.97
CA THR A 102 -12.77 -14.84 9.08
C THR A 102 -11.50 -14.85 9.94
N THR A 103 -11.20 -13.82 10.73
CA THR A 103 -10.04 -13.91 11.65
C THR A 103 -10.38 -13.47 13.07
N SER A 104 -10.93 -14.40 13.84
CA SER A 104 -10.74 -14.48 15.29
C SER A 104 -10.42 -15.92 15.65
N PRO A 105 -9.15 -16.30 15.91
CA PRO A 105 -8.85 -17.43 16.76
C PRO A 105 -8.77 -16.91 18.19
N ALA A 106 -9.90 -16.45 18.72
CA ALA A 106 -10.03 -16.26 20.17
C ALA A 106 -10.54 -17.57 20.75
N THR A 107 -9.60 -18.33 21.30
CA THR A 107 -9.81 -19.24 22.43
C THR A 107 -10.68 -20.49 22.18
N ALA A 108 -10.02 -21.59 21.83
CA ALA A 108 -10.42 -22.92 22.29
C ALA A 108 -9.17 -23.73 22.67
N ALA A 109 -8.35 -23.15 23.56
CA ALA A 109 -7.44 -23.94 24.38
C ALA A 109 -8.24 -24.46 25.58
N GLY A 110 -8.34 -25.78 25.72
CA GLY A 110 -8.78 -26.42 26.97
C GLY A 110 -10.10 -27.19 26.90
N ALA A 111 -10.12 -28.32 26.19
CA ALA A 111 -11.01 -29.44 26.51
C ALA A 111 -10.39 -30.74 25.97
N ASN A 112 -9.45 -31.29 26.72
CA ASN A 112 -9.03 -32.69 26.57
C ASN A 112 -8.48 -33.17 27.92
N GLU A 113 -9.35 -33.16 28.92
CA GLU A 113 -9.17 -34.03 30.08
C GLU A 113 -9.84 -35.35 29.74
N ARG A 114 -8.98 -36.36 29.59
CA ARG A 114 -9.31 -37.70 29.13
C ARG A 114 -10.16 -38.40 30.18
N GLU A 115 -11.37 -38.79 29.79
CA GLU A 115 -12.03 -39.93 30.40
C GLU A 115 -11.30 -41.23 29.99
N ASN A 116 -11.22 -42.11 30.99
CA ASN A 116 -11.04 -43.56 30.97
C ASN A 116 -9.67 -44.22 31.22
N ALA A 117 -9.74 -45.03 32.30
CA ALA A 117 -9.20 -46.37 32.50
C ALA A 117 -7.97 -46.51 33.41
N SER A 118 -8.19 -46.69 34.72
CA SER A 118 -8.06 -47.99 35.41
C SER A 118 -8.45 -47.87 36.88
#